data_AF-A0A521E4K8-F1
#
_entry.id   AF-A0A521E4K8-F1
#
_cell.length_a   1.000
_cell.length_b   1.000
_cell.length_c   1.000
_cell.angle_alpha   90.00
_cell.angle_beta   90.00
_cell.angle_gamma   90.00
#
_symmetry.space_group_name_H-M   'P 1'
#
loop_
_entity.id
_entity.type
_entity.pdbx_description
1 polymer ?
#
loop_
_entity_poly.entity_id
_entity_poly.type
_entity_poly.pdbx_seq_one_letter_code
_entity_poly.pdbx_strand_id
1 'polypeptide(L)'
;MALIRKEDLPKVGYQGMNFVHEKELDILNELYDSLKSGSSLEEIDKLFEAFIRDVEEHFAYEEDLMRKAYFFAYDCHSGEHRRVLEELYNLRKKWRKEKNPEILIDYFENTFKPWIEEHILTMDTVTAGWLLRVMGGIPV
;
A
#
# COMPACT_ATOMS: atom_id res chain seq x y z
N MET A 1 17.34 -1.67 -6.20
CA MET A 1 16.82 -0.67 -7.16
C MET A 1 15.36 -0.43 -6.85
N ALA A 2 14.99 0.76 -6.36
CA ALA A 2 13.62 1.07 -6.00
C ALA A 2 12.63 0.85 -7.17
N LEU A 3 11.48 0.25 -6.87
CA LEU A 3 10.37 0.07 -7.80
C LEU A 3 9.59 1.39 -8.01
N ILE A 4 9.38 2.12 -6.92
CA ILE A 4 8.70 3.42 -6.88
C ILE A 4 9.57 4.36 -6.04
N ARG A 5 9.99 5.50 -6.60
CA ARG A 5 10.70 6.50 -5.81
C ARG A 5 9.68 7.35 -5.04
N LYS A 6 10.00 7.75 -3.81
CA LYS A 6 9.08 8.56 -2.98
C LYS A 6 8.71 9.88 -3.65
N GLU A 7 9.62 10.44 -4.44
CA GLU A 7 9.40 11.71 -5.14
C GLU A 7 8.40 11.58 -6.30
N ASP A 8 8.17 10.36 -6.79
CA ASP A 8 7.21 10.09 -7.86
C ASP A 8 5.80 9.83 -7.31
N LEU A 9 5.66 9.59 -6.00
CA LEU A 9 4.38 9.33 -5.36
C LEU A 9 3.62 10.65 -5.10
N PRO A 10 2.34 10.76 -5.49
CA PRO A 10 1.54 11.92 -5.15
C PRO A 10 1.40 12.08 -3.63
N LYS A 11 1.48 13.32 -3.14
CA LYS A 11 1.10 13.64 -1.76
C LYS A 11 -0.36 14.03 -1.68
N VAL A 12 -1.03 13.59 -0.63
CA VAL A 12 -2.44 13.93 -0.35
C VAL A 12 -2.54 14.98 0.75
N GLY A 13 -3.67 15.67 0.85
CA GLY A 13 -3.81 16.84 1.74
C GLY A 13 -3.68 16.54 3.24
N TYR A 14 -3.74 15.28 3.68
CA TYR A 14 -3.73 14.91 5.09
C TYR A 14 -2.40 14.25 5.46
N GLN A 15 -1.56 14.96 6.24
CA GLN A 15 -0.19 14.54 6.54
C GLN A 15 -0.08 13.11 7.13
N GLY A 16 -1.07 12.68 7.91
CA GLY A 16 -1.13 11.33 8.46
C GLY A 16 -1.13 10.23 7.39
N MET A 17 -1.81 10.47 6.27
CA MET A 17 -1.86 9.51 5.15
C MET A 17 -0.52 9.46 4.41
N ASN A 18 0.14 10.60 4.18
CA ASN A 18 1.47 10.59 3.55
C ASN A 18 2.51 9.81 4.37
N PHE A 19 2.40 9.79 5.71
CA PHE A 19 3.31 8.99 6.53
C PHE A 19 3.15 7.48 6.31
N VAL A 20 1.91 7.00 6.16
CA VAL A 20 1.67 5.57 5.89
C VAL A 20 2.04 5.22 4.45
N HIS A 21 1.77 6.09 3.48
CA HIS A 21 2.24 5.93 2.10
C HIS A 21 3.77 5.86 1.99
N GLU A 22 4.48 6.78 2.64
CA GLU A 22 5.95 6.79 2.60
C GLU A 22 6.56 5.56 3.29
N LYS A 23 5.93 5.03 4.36
CA LYS A 23 6.33 3.79 5.05
C LYS A 23 6.09 2.55 4.17
N GLU A 24 4.93 2.46 3.52
CA GLU A 24 4.60 1.36 2.61
C GLU A 24 5.61 1.28 1.46
N LEU A 25 5.98 2.43 0.89
CA LEU A 25 7.00 2.50 -0.16
C LEU A 25 8.39 2.08 0.32
N ASP A 26 8.78 2.40 1.55
CA ASP A 26 10.07 1.95 2.09
C ASP A 26 10.13 0.42 2.14
N ILE A 27 9.08 -0.21 2.66
CA ILE A 27 9.01 -1.67 2.82
C ILE A 27 8.88 -2.35 1.45
N LEU A 28 8.08 -1.80 0.54
CA LEU A 28 7.95 -2.27 -0.84
C LEU A 28 9.29 -2.24 -1.57
N ASN A 29 10.03 -1.14 -1.47
CA ASN A 29 11.31 -1.00 -2.15
C ASN A 29 12.38 -1.92 -1.54
N GLU A 30 12.38 -2.14 -0.22
CA GLU A 30 13.26 -3.12 0.43
C GLU A 30 12.97 -4.55 -0.06
N LEU A 31 11.69 -4.94 -0.11
CA LEU A 31 11.25 -6.22 -0.65
C LEU A 31 11.65 -6.38 -2.13
N TYR A 32 11.37 -5.38 -2.95
CA TYR A 32 11.67 -5.41 -4.37
C TYR A 32 13.19 -5.47 -4.64
N ASP A 33 13.99 -4.73 -3.87
CA ASP A 33 15.45 -4.80 -3.95
C ASP A 33 15.95 -6.21 -3.64
N SER A 34 15.42 -6.84 -2.59
CA SER A 34 15.74 -8.21 -2.19
C SER A 34 15.37 -9.23 -3.28
N LEU A 35 14.23 -9.04 -3.95
CA LEU A 35 13.81 -9.85 -5.10
C LEU A 35 14.78 -9.71 -6.27
N LYS A 36 15.14 -8.48 -6.67
CA LYS A 36 16.02 -8.24 -7.83
C LYS A 36 17.48 -8.58 -7.57
N SER A 37 17.94 -8.55 -6.32
CA SER A 37 19.30 -8.95 -5.96
C SER A 37 19.49 -10.46 -5.80
N GLY A 38 18.41 -11.24 -5.87
CA GLY A 38 18.47 -12.70 -5.67
C GLY A 38 18.81 -13.09 -4.24
N SER A 39 18.27 -12.38 -3.25
CA SER A 39 18.41 -12.70 -1.83
C SER A 39 17.85 -14.09 -1.48
N SER A 40 18.13 -14.57 -0.28
CA SER A 40 17.60 -15.86 0.17
C SER A 40 16.07 -15.86 0.23
N LEU A 41 15.46 -17.02 -0.01
CA LEU A 41 14.01 -17.19 0.07
C LEU A 41 13.45 -16.85 1.47
N GLU A 42 14.25 -17.04 2.52
CA GLU A 42 13.86 -16.71 3.89
C GLU A 42 13.80 -15.19 4.11
N GLU A 43 14.74 -14.43 3.56
CA GLU A 43 14.69 -12.96 3.64
C GLU A 43 13.51 -12.41 2.83
N ILE A 44 13.27 -12.95 1.63
CA ILE A 44 12.12 -12.56 0.81
C ILE A 44 10.81 -12.88 1.54
N ASP A 45 10.69 -14.05 2.18
CA ASP A 45 9.50 -14.44 2.93
C ASP A 45 9.23 -13.47 4.09
N LYS A 46 10.27 -13.13 4.86
CA LYS A 46 10.20 -12.18 5.97
C LYS A 46 9.78 -10.78 5.50
N LEU A 47 10.39 -10.26 4.44
CA LEU A 47 10.07 -8.94 3.89
C LEU A 47 8.65 -8.92 3.30
N PHE A 48 8.22 -10.01 2.66
CA PHE A 48 6.87 -10.08 2.10
C PHE A 48 5.79 -10.13 3.19
N GLU A 49 6.00 -10.87 4.29
CA GLU A 49 5.07 -10.80 5.43
C GLU A 49 5.09 -9.42 6.12
N ALA A 50 6.24 -8.75 6.16
CA ALA A 50 6.33 -7.39 6.68
C ALA A 50 5.53 -6.40 5.81
N PHE A 51 5.61 -6.54 4.49
CA PHE A 51 4.83 -5.75 3.55
C PHE A 51 3.32 -5.97 3.73
N ILE A 52 2.86 -7.23 3.78
CA ILE A 52 1.43 -7.54 3.97
C ILE A 52 0.90 -6.93 5.27
N ARG A 53 1.65 -7.05 6.37
CA ARG A 53 1.26 -6.47 7.65
C ARG A 53 1.17 -4.94 7.57
N ASP A 54 2.08 -4.30 6.85
CA ASP A 54 2.06 -2.86 6.70
C ASP A 54 0.83 -2.38 5.92
N VAL A 55 0.48 -3.06 4.82
CA VAL A 55 -0.75 -2.77 4.05
C VAL A 55 -2.00 -2.93 4.92
N GLU A 56 -2.06 -3.97 5.76
CA GLU A 56 -3.16 -4.16 6.72
C GLU A 56 -3.27 -2.99 7.72
N GLU A 57 -2.14 -2.55 8.29
CA GLU A 57 -2.07 -1.43 9.23
C GLU A 57 -2.43 -0.09 8.57
N HIS A 58 -1.93 0.15 7.36
CA HIS A 58 -2.23 1.34 6.55
C HIS A 58 -3.72 1.42 6.25
N PHE A 59 -4.32 0.39 5.67
CA PHE A 59 -5.75 0.41 5.37
C PHE A 59 -6.60 0.54 6.63
N ALA A 60 -6.24 -0.15 7.73
CA ALA A 60 -6.96 -0.01 8.99
C ALA A 60 -6.92 1.43 9.54
N TYR A 61 -5.78 2.11 9.40
CA TYR A 61 -5.61 3.51 9.79
C TYR A 61 -6.54 4.43 8.99
N GLU A 62 -6.51 4.35 7.66
CA GLU A 62 -7.35 5.19 6.82
C GLU A 62 -8.83 4.90 6.99
N GLU A 63 -9.21 3.64 7.07
CA GLU A 63 -10.59 3.25 7.31
C GLU A 63 -11.12 3.72 8.67
N ASP A 64 -10.28 3.74 9.70
CA ASP A 64 -10.64 4.32 11.00
C ASP A 64 -10.89 5.83 10.90
N LEU A 65 -10.03 6.56 10.18
CA LEU A 65 -10.25 7.97 9.88
C LEU A 65 -11.54 8.19 9.09
N MET A 66 -11.77 7.41 8.04
CA MET A 66 -12.99 7.50 7.22
C MET A 66 -14.26 7.27 8.05
N ARG A 67 -14.26 6.26 8.95
CA ARG A 67 -15.40 5.98 9.85
C ARG A 67 -15.64 7.14 10.81
N LYS A 68 -14.60 7.64 11.46
CA LYS A 68 -14.69 8.77 12.40
C LYS A 68 -15.16 10.07 11.73
N ALA A 69 -14.78 10.25 10.47
CA ALA A 69 -15.13 11.40 9.65
C ALA A 69 -16.47 11.29 8.92
N TYR A 70 -17.19 10.17 9.07
CA TYR A 70 -18.40 9.87 8.30
C TYR A 70 -18.19 10.06 6.79
N PHE A 71 -17.06 9.56 6.27
CA PHE A 71 -16.70 9.72 4.87
C PHE A 71 -17.75 9.07 3.95
N PHE A 72 -18.28 9.86 3.02
CA PHE A 72 -19.45 9.50 2.22
C PHE A 72 -19.24 8.27 1.31
N ALA A 73 -17.99 7.98 0.94
CA ALA A 73 -17.64 6.87 0.04
C ALA A 73 -16.89 5.73 0.74
N TYR A 74 -17.01 5.61 2.07
CA TYR A 74 -16.32 4.59 2.87
C TYR A 74 -16.46 3.16 2.32
N ASP A 75 -17.68 2.73 1.97
CA ASP A 75 -17.91 1.37 1.50
C ASP A 75 -17.21 1.08 0.16
N CYS A 76 -17.11 2.09 -0.71
CA CYS A 76 -16.38 1.98 -1.97
C CYS A 76 -14.87 1.89 -1.72
N HIS A 77 -14.33 2.77 -0.88
CA HIS A 77 -12.89 2.84 -0.58
C HIS A 77 -12.41 1.59 0.15
N SER A 78 -13.07 1.21 1.25
CA SER A 78 -12.77 -0.04 1.97
C SER A 78 -13.02 -1.29 1.12
N GLY A 79 -13.88 -1.21 0.10
CA GLY A 79 -14.05 -2.25 -0.92
C GLY A 79 -12.78 -2.50 -1.72
N GLU A 80 -12.13 -1.43 -2.19
CA GLU A 80 -10.86 -1.53 -2.93
C GLU A 80 -9.71 -2.03 -2.04
N HIS A 81 -9.63 -1.57 -0.78
CA HIS A 81 -8.68 -2.09 0.20
C HIS A 81 -8.82 -3.60 0.38
N ARG A 82 -10.05 -4.08 0.56
CA ARG A 82 -10.33 -5.52 0.72
C ARG A 82 -9.90 -6.31 -0.50
N ARG A 83 -10.17 -5.81 -1.71
CA ARG A 83 -9.75 -6.46 -2.96
C ARG A 83 -8.23 -6.65 -3.00
N VAL A 84 -7.46 -5.61 -2.67
CA VAL A 84 -5.99 -5.69 -2.69
C VAL A 84 -5.45 -6.61 -1.60
N LEU A 85 -6.00 -6.58 -0.38
CA LEU A 85 -5.62 -7.54 0.65
C LEU A 85 -5.89 -8.99 0.23
N GLU A 86 -7.02 -9.26 -0.41
CA GLU A 86 -7.33 -10.59 -0.95
C GLU A 86 -6.33 -11.03 -2.02
N GLU A 87 -5.92 -10.12 -2.92
CA GLU A 87 -4.87 -10.37 -3.91
C GLU A 87 -3.54 -10.71 -3.24
N LEU A 88 -3.10 -9.93 -2.24
CA LEU A 88 -1.88 -10.16 -1.47
C LEU A 88 -1.92 -11.50 -0.73
N TYR A 89 -3.05 -11.86 -0.13
CA TYR A 89 -3.19 -13.16 0.54
C TYR A 89 -3.13 -14.33 -0.43
N ASN A 90 -3.70 -14.18 -1.62
CA ASN A 90 -3.61 -15.19 -2.66
C ASN A 90 -2.19 -15.29 -3.24
N LEU A 91 -1.50 -14.16 -3.40
CA LEU A 91 -0.10 -14.11 -3.79
C LEU A 91 0.79 -14.79 -2.75
N ARG A 92 0.56 -14.53 -1.46
CA ARG A 92 1.22 -15.23 -0.34
C ARG A 92 1.07 -16.74 -0.41
N LYS A 93 -0.14 -17.24 -0.70
CA LYS A 93 -0.37 -18.68 -0.88
C LYS A 93 0.44 -19.25 -2.05
N LYS A 94 0.46 -18.56 -3.19
CA LYS A 94 1.25 -18.96 -4.37
C LYS A 94 2.75 -18.95 -4.06
N TRP A 95 3.26 -17.89 -3.46
CA TRP A 95 4.65 -17.76 -3.02
C TRP A 95 5.09 -18.90 -2.10
N ARG A 96 4.30 -19.20 -1.07
CA ARG A 96 4.62 -20.28 -0.12
C ARG A 96 4.65 -21.66 -0.77
N LYS A 97 3.88 -21.87 -1.84
CA LYS A 97 3.80 -23.13 -2.58
C LYS A 97 4.93 -23.27 -3.62
N GLU A 98 5.15 -22.22 -4.40
CA GLU A 98 6.00 -22.27 -5.60
C GLU A 98 7.42 -21.79 -5.32
N LYS A 99 7.61 -20.92 -4.32
CA LYS A 99 8.90 -20.30 -3.95
C LYS A 99 9.63 -19.70 -5.16
N ASN A 100 8.85 -19.16 -6.10
CA ASN A 100 9.31 -18.54 -7.33
C ASN A 100 9.27 -17.01 -7.19
N PRO A 101 10.40 -16.29 -7.12
CA PRO A 101 10.43 -14.83 -6.96
C PRO A 101 9.75 -14.07 -8.11
N GLU A 102 9.73 -14.63 -9.32
CA GLU A 102 9.15 -13.97 -10.50
C GLU A 102 7.67 -13.65 -10.33
N ILE A 103 6.92 -14.45 -9.57
CA ILE A 103 5.48 -14.19 -9.34
C ILE A 103 5.26 -12.95 -8.46
N LEU A 104 6.21 -12.65 -7.56
CA LEU A 104 6.16 -11.46 -6.71
C LEU A 104 6.57 -10.24 -7.52
N ILE A 105 7.64 -10.36 -8.30
CA ILE A 105 8.12 -9.30 -9.20
C ILE A 105 7.01 -8.89 -10.17
N ASP A 106 6.38 -9.85 -10.85
CA ASP A 106 5.29 -9.58 -11.79
C ASP A 106 4.10 -8.86 -11.12
N TYR A 107 3.69 -9.32 -9.94
CA TYR A 107 2.61 -8.67 -9.20
C TYR A 107 2.98 -7.22 -8.82
N PHE A 108 4.17 -6.99 -8.27
CA PHE A 108 4.54 -5.65 -7.83
C PHE A 108 4.73 -4.68 -9.01
N GLU A 109 5.33 -5.13 -10.11
CA GLU A 109 5.55 -4.29 -11.30
C GLU A 109 4.26 -4.01 -12.07
N ASN A 110 3.42 -5.03 -12.28
CA ASN A 110 2.30 -4.96 -13.23
C ASN A 110 0.93 -4.80 -12.57
N THR A 111 0.83 -5.00 -11.26
CA THR A 111 -0.45 -4.92 -10.52
C THR A 111 -0.40 -3.90 -9.39
N PHE A 112 0.51 -4.05 -8.43
CA PHE A 112 0.53 -3.21 -7.24
C PHE A 112 0.96 -1.77 -7.55
N LYS A 113 2.08 -1.59 -8.26
CA LYS A 113 2.59 -0.27 -8.64
C LYS A 113 1.55 0.61 -9.36
N PRO A 114 0.94 0.19 -10.49
CA PRO A 114 -0.06 1.01 -11.15
C PRO A 114 -1.30 1.24 -10.28
N TRP A 115 -1.65 0.28 -9.42
CA TRP A 115 -2.77 0.43 -8.50
C TRP A 115 -2.50 1.49 -7.42
N ILE A 116 -1.37 1.44 -6.72
CA ILE A 116 -1.10 2.38 -5.60
C ILE A 116 -0.95 3.82 -6.11
N GLU A 117 -0.34 4.00 -7.28
CA GLU A 117 -0.21 5.32 -7.93
C GLU A 117 -1.60 5.93 -8.23
N GLU A 118 -2.50 5.15 -8.84
CA GLU A 118 -3.85 5.60 -9.17
C GLU A 118 -4.74 5.75 -7.92
N HIS A 119 -4.62 4.84 -6.96
CA HIS A 119 -5.40 4.84 -5.73
C HIS A 119 -5.13 6.11 -4.91
N ILE A 120 -3.86 6.48 -4.77
CA ILE A 120 -3.46 7.69 -4.06
C ILE A 120 -3.94 8.95 -4.81
N LEU A 121 -3.75 8.99 -6.13
CA LEU A 121 -4.12 10.13 -6.97
C LEU A 121 -5.64 10.38 -6.99
N THR A 122 -6.44 9.34 -6.78
CA THR A 122 -7.91 9.42 -6.88
C THR A 122 -8.60 9.30 -5.53
N MET A 123 -8.64 8.11 -4.95
CA MET A 123 -9.42 7.80 -3.75
C MET A 123 -8.83 8.49 -2.53
N ASP A 124 -7.53 8.35 -2.29
CA ASP A 124 -6.89 8.93 -1.10
C ASP A 124 -6.86 10.45 -1.16
N THR A 125 -6.70 11.02 -2.35
CA THR A 125 -6.78 12.48 -2.55
C THR A 125 -8.14 13.03 -2.13
N VAL A 126 -9.24 12.35 -2.52
CA VAL A 126 -10.60 12.73 -2.12
C VAL A 126 -10.81 12.53 -0.62
N THR A 127 -10.37 11.39 -0.08
CA THR A 127 -10.45 11.06 1.35
C THR A 127 -9.71 12.08 2.20
N ALA A 128 -8.44 12.37 1.88
CA ALA A 128 -7.65 13.38 2.55
C ALA A 128 -8.30 14.78 2.52
N GLY A 129 -8.85 15.17 1.37
CA GLY A 129 -9.56 16.43 1.21
C GLY A 129 -10.83 16.52 2.07
N TRP A 130 -11.51 15.40 2.31
CA TRP A 130 -12.62 15.31 3.25
C TRP A 130 -12.15 15.41 4.70
N LEU A 131 -11.15 14.60 5.07
CA LEU A 131 -10.58 14.56 6.43
C LEU A 131 -10.12 15.94 6.89
N LEU A 132 -9.38 16.68 6.04
CA LEU A 132 -8.94 18.04 6.34
C LEU A 132 -10.11 18.98 6.69
N ARG A 133 -11.24 18.87 5.98
CA ARG A 133 -12.40 19.75 6.19
C ARG A 133 -13.14 19.44 7.48
N VAL A 134 -13.25 18.16 7.84
CA VAL A 134 -14.15 17.72 8.91
C VAL A 134 -13.44 17.43 10.23
N MET A 135 -12.17 17.01 10.18
CA MET A 135 -11.35 16.70 11.37
C MET A 135 -10.31 17.79 11.65
N GLY A 136 -10.07 18.71 10.72
CA GLY A 136 -8.87 19.55 10.72
C GLY A 136 -7.63 18.71 10.39
N GLY A 137 -6.44 19.28 10.58
CA GLY A 137 -5.19 18.58 10.32
C GLY A 137 -4.05 19.55 10.04
N ILE A 138 -2.83 19.01 9.95
CA ILE A 138 -1.70 19.75 9.39
C ILE A 138 -1.81 19.63 7.88
N PRO A 139 -2.14 20.71 7.15
CA PRO A 139 -2.11 20.69 5.69
C PRO A 139 -0.67 20.47 5.22
N VAL A 140 -0.54 19.77 4.10
CA VAL A 140 0.73 19.55 3.39
C VAL A 140 1.19 20.81 2.69
#